data_AF-A0A7V2JF04-F1
#
_entry.id   AF-A0A7V2JF04-F1
#
_cell.length_a   1.000
_cell.length_b   1.000
_cell.length_c   1.000
_cell.angle_alpha   90.00
_cell.angle_beta   90.00
_cell.angle_gamma   90.00
#
_symmetry.space_group_name_H-M   'P 1'
#
loop_
_entity.id
_entity.type
_entity.pdbx_description
1 polymer ?
#
loop_
_entity_poly.entity_id
_entity_poly.type
_entity_poly.pdbx_seq_one_letter_code
_entity_poly.pdbx_strand_id
1 'polypeptide(L)'
;MRIKKITLKNFKNHVNSEFSFTEGINLILGPNGAGKSSIFEAIGLAMFDVKNLNFQDYIRMNEKSAEIKIVFEGNDGMSYTVFRCFDGSSTKCYELYLSSDERNKITHRGEILARISEICGIDSSDPKNIFTNIICGYQNDLTTAFKSRPLDRKRIFDEIFEIDIYSKIFESLREISKEYEIKMRELDKEAYNYKSIIEEHFPKDLEEELSKIMKEISIFEEQKQKLEETIEHKKAKKKSIEKRLQNIENSKKRPEYLKNHIDRYKSDLNIYKNELSRVQMIKKELENREKEFREYNELSKKIEKLVEEISKLRRLYDETKKFELETERLQKDLEINNNQILNLKKSIDEKTRKIEETKISIDKSKTEIKRYEREEKKIRETLFELKQQKKSIEYKKNEKSELEHKYHSLMEHIEELSKKKDELKESLKQLEVIEAKIKLLEKNETILEGLDNSIRKLRVRKESLLEELESLKQGICPILNIKCEKLLSMDETNFLDVISKMDVDIKLKENRKKTLEEEIEKLKMLKNEELETSAMIKSLKKELNNF
;
A
#
# COMPACT_ATOMS: atom_id res chain seq x y z
N MET A 1 -125.48 89.20 10.36
CA MET A 1 -126.01 90.31 11.19
C MET A 1 -127.52 90.31 11.05
N ARG A 2 -128.26 90.46 12.15
CA ARG A 2 -129.72 90.61 12.13
C ARG A 2 -130.20 91.62 13.16
N ILE A 3 -130.97 92.62 12.74
CA ILE A 3 -131.59 93.57 13.67
C ILE A 3 -132.80 92.91 14.32
N LYS A 4 -132.86 92.90 15.66
CA LYS A 4 -133.96 92.32 16.45
C LYS A 4 -134.95 93.38 16.90
N LYS A 5 -134.45 94.54 17.32
CA LYS A 5 -135.29 95.59 17.92
C LYS A 5 -134.67 96.96 17.73
N ILE A 6 -135.49 97.97 17.49
CA ILE A 6 -135.08 99.38 17.51
C ILE A 6 -136.05 100.20 18.35
N THR A 7 -135.50 101.10 19.15
CA THR A 7 -136.23 102.05 19.97
C THR A 7 -135.73 103.45 19.64
N LEU A 8 -136.67 104.33 19.28
CA LEU A 8 -136.43 105.69 18.84
C LEU A 8 -137.14 106.66 19.76
N LYS A 9 -136.40 107.56 20.39
CA LYS A 9 -136.96 108.61 21.24
C LYS A 9 -136.55 109.97 20.70
N ASN A 10 -137.55 110.83 20.47
CA ASN A 10 -137.39 112.17 19.90
C ASN A 10 -136.60 112.22 18.58
N PHE A 11 -136.65 111.14 17.78
CA PHE A 11 -135.94 111.02 16.51
C PHE A 11 -136.90 111.31 15.35
N LYS A 12 -136.73 112.43 14.65
CA LYS A 12 -137.65 112.93 13.60
C LYS A 12 -139.12 112.84 14.05
N ASN A 13 -139.94 112.03 13.36
CA ASN A 13 -141.37 111.90 13.65
C ASN A 13 -141.69 110.91 14.78
N HIS A 14 -140.69 110.25 15.38
CA HIS A 14 -140.86 109.32 16.49
C HIS A 14 -140.70 110.03 17.84
N VAL A 15 -141.77 110.06 18.65
CA VAL A 15 -141.71 110.58 20.04
C VAL A 15 -141.03 109.56 20.94
N ASN A 16 -141.61 108.36 20.99
CA ASN A 16 -141.07 107.20 21.68
C ASN A 16 -141.66 105.97 20.98
N SER A 17 -140.97 105.48 19.97
CA SER A 17 -141.42 104.38 19.13
C SER A 17 -140.52 103.17 19.32
N GLU A 18 -141.12 101.99 19.35
CA GLU A 18 -140.42 100.72 19.48
C GLU A 18 -140.88 99.78 18.38
N PHE A 19 -139.93 99.17 17.67
CA PHE A 19 -140.19 98.21 16.60
C PHE A 19 -139.36 96.95 16.82
N SER A 20 -140.03 95.80 16.83
CA SER A 20 -139.40 94.49 16.91
C SER A 20 -139.46 93.81 15.55
N PHE A 21 -138.35 93.20 15.16
CA PHE A 21 -138.19 92.52 13.88
C PHE A 21 -138.06 91.01 14.09
N THR A 22 -138.65 90.24 13.19
CA THR A 22 -138.55 88.78 13.17
C THR A 22 -137.59 88.31 12.08
N GLU A 23 -137.31 87.01 12.04
CA GLU A 23 -136.66 86.39 10.89
C GLU A 23 -137.50 86.55 9.62
N GLY A 24 -136.83 86.60 8.46
CA GLY A 24 -137.46 86.72 7.15
C GLY A 24 -137.80 88.14 6.75
N ILE A 25 -138.89 88.30 5.99
CA ILE A 25 -139.28 89.57 5.37
C ILE A 25 -140.16 90.36 6.35
N ASN A 26 -139.64 91.50 6.80
CA ASN A 26 -140.37 92.44 7.67
C ASN A 26 -140.91 93.60 6.81
N LEU A 27 -142.23 93.78 6.78
CA LEU A 27 -142.87 94.84 6.00
C LEU A 27 -143.35 95.99 6.90
N ILE A 28 -142.77 97.18 6.73
CA ILE A 28 -143.16 98.38 7.49
C ILE A 28 -144.17 99.20 6.68
N LEU A 29 -145.44 99.16 7.08
CA LEU A 29 -146.54 99.89 6.42
C LEU A 29 -146.96 101.13 7.22
N GLY A 30 -147.48 102.13 6.51
CA GLY A 30 -147.93 103.39 7.08
C GLY A 30 -148.05 104.50 6.02
N PRO A 31 -148.70 105.63 6.34
CA PRO A 31 -148.81 106.75 5.41
C PRO A 31 -147.44 107.38 5.12
N ASN A 32 -147.36 108.14 4.02
CA ASN A 32 -146.16 108.94 3.73
C ASN A 32 -145.94 109.96 4.84
N GLY A 33 -144.68 110.14 5.26
CA GLY A 33 -144.34 111.01 6.39
C GLY A 33 -144.53 110.37 7.77
N ALA A 34 -145.00 109.13 7.90
CA ALA A 34 -145.14 108.46 9.20
C ALA A 34 -143.81 108.12 9.91
N GLY A 35 -142.66 108.36 9.27
CA GLY A 35 -141.33 108.06 9.82
C GLY A 35 -140.72 106.72 9.40
N LYS A 36 -141.34 105.98 8.46
CA LYS A 36 -140.83 104.68 7.97
C LYS A 36 -139.36 104.73 7.53
N SER A 37 -138.99 105.71 6.71
CA SER A 37 -137.60 105.88 6.25
C SER A 37 -136.65 106.30 7.38
N SER A 38 -137.16 107.03 8.39
CA SER A 38 -136.40 107.45 9.56
C SER A 38 -135.87 106.26 10.37
N ILE A 39 -136.55 105.11 10.33
CA ILE A 39 -136.08 103.88 10.99
C ILE A 39 -134.76 103.40 10.38
N PHE A 40 -134.66 103.36 9.04
CA PHE A 40 -133.44 102.98 8.34
C PHE A 40 -132.30 103.97 8.55
N GLU A 41 -132.62 105.27 8.54
CA GLU A 41 -131.64 106.32 8.84
C GLU A 41 -131.09 106.19 10.28
N ALA A 42 -131.95 105.86 11.24
CA ALA A 42 -131.53 105.64 12.62
C ALA A 42 -130.58 104.44 12.74
N ILE A 43 -130.85 103.36 12.00
CA ILE A 43 -129.96 102.19 11.93
C ILE A 43 -128.60 102.58 11.36
N GLY A 44 -128.58 103.25 10.20
CA GLY A 44 -127.33 103.68 9.56
C GLY A 44 -126.51 104.62 10.42
N LEU A 45 -127.18 105.57 11.10
CA LEU A 45 -126.52 106.49 12.01
C LEU A 45 -125.98 105.75 13.24
N ALA A 46 -126.76 104.91 13.89
CA ALA A 46 -126.36 104.29 15.15
C ALA A 46 -125.33 103.16 14.99
N MET A 47 -125.34 102.41 13.88
CA MET A 47 -124.42 101.28 13.69
C MET A 47 -123.17 101.60 12.86
N PHE A 48 -123.31 102.43 11.82
CA PHE A 48 -122.25 102.67 10.82
C PHE A 48 -121.87 104.13 10.69
N ASP A 49 -122.40 104.97 11.58
CA ASP A 49 -122.15 106.42 11.62
C ASP A 49 -122.41 107.12 10.27
N VAL A 50 -123.45 106.64 9.56
CA VAL A 50 -123.90 107.22 8.29
C VAL A 50 -124.59 108.56 8.58
N LYS A 51 -123.78 109.60 8.74
CA LYS A 51 -124.24 110.97 8.94
C LYS A 51 -124.42 111.65 7.58
N ASN A 52 -125.68 111.80 7.17
CA ASN A 52 -126.07 112.48 5.93
C ASN A 52 -126.58 113.91 6.19
N LEU A 53 -127.00 114.22 7.42
CA LEU A 53 -127.52 115.52 7.86
C LEU A 53 -126.83 116.01 9.15
N ASN A 54 -127.12 117.23 9.58
CA ASN A 54 -126.67 117.71 10.88
C ASN A 54 -127.47 117.02 12.00
N PHE A 55 -126.90 116.92 13.20
CA PHE A 55 -127.58 116.22 14.32
C PHE A 55 -128.93 116.86 14.66
N GLN A 56 -129.06 118.18 14.54
CA GLN A 56 -130.29 118.91 14.76
C GLN A 56 -131.44 118.46 13.84
N ASP A 57 -131.13 118.05 12.60
CA ASP A 57 -132.14 117.60 11.62
C ASP A 57 -132.70 116.21 11.92
N TYR A 58 -132.00 115.43 12.74
CA TYR A 58 -132.46 114.14 13.23
C TYR A 58 -133.33 114.26 14.50
N ILE A 59 -133.30 115.41 15.18
CA ILE A 59 -134.06 115.63 16.42
C ILE A 59 -135.47 116.14 16.08
N ARG A 60 -136.48 115.63 16.79
CA ARG A 60 -137.86 116.08 16.66
C ARG A 60 -137.98 117.58 16.99
N MET A 61 -138.86 118.30 16.28
CA MET A 61 -139.13 119.72 16.59
C MET A 61 -139.55 119.91 18.05
N ASN A 62 -139.03 120.96 18.68
CA ASN A 62 -139.19 121.32 20.10
C ASN A 62 -138.52 120.39 21.13
N GLU A 63 -137.75 119.40 20.69
CA GLU A 63 -136.94 118.55 21.57
C GLU A 63 -135.46 118.97 21.55
N LYS A 64 -134.73 118.69 22.65
CA LYS A 64 -133.31 119.07 22.79
C LYS A 64 -132.33 117.94 22.42
N SER A 65 -132.78 116.70 22.46
CA SER A 65 -131.97 115.51 22.22
C SER A 65 -132.79 114.37 21.63
N ALA A 66 -132.11 113.44 20.97
CA ALA A 66 -132.69 112.19 20.46
C ALA A 66 -131.87 110.99 20.93
N GLU A 67 -132.53 109.84 21.05
CA GLU A 67 -131.93 108.57 21.45
C GLU A 67 -132.33 107.47 20.46
N ILE A 68 -131.34 106.63 20.13
CA ILE A 68 -131.49 105.45 19.28
C ILE A 68 -130.91 104.26 20.05
N LYS A 69 -131.72 103.24 20.30
CA LYS A 69 -131.28 101.96 20.85
C LYS A 69 -131.59 100.86 19.86
N ILE A 70 -130.59 100.07 19.47
CA ILE A 70 -130.76 98.95 18.54
C ILE A 70 -130.22 97.69 19.20
N VAL A 71 -131.05 96.65 19.25
CA VAL A 71 -130.64 95.29 19.60
C VAL A 71 -130.48 94.51 18.31
N PHE A 72 -129.31 93.93 18.10
CA PHE A 72 -128.99 93.15 16.91
C PHE A 72 -128.20 91.89 17.27
N GLU A 73 -128.21 90.92 16.37
CA GLU A 73 -127.43 89.70 16.46
C GLU A 73 -126.24 89.77 15.50
N GLY A 74 -125.04 89.48 16.01
CA GLY A 74 -123.81 89.40 15.23
C GLY A 74 -123.73 88.15 14.37
N ASN A 75 -122.69 88.06 13.52
CA ASN A 75 -122.38 86.83 12.78
C ASN A 75 -121.91 85.69 13.69
N ASP A 76 -121.49 86.02 14.91
CA ASP A 76 -121.15 85.09 15.98
C ASP A 76 -122.39 84.51 16.71
N GLY A 77 -123.61 84.92 16.34
CA GLY A 77 -124.87 84.48 16.93
C GLY A 77 -125.21 85.14 18.28
N MET A 78 -124.36 86.05 18.78
CA MET A 78 -124.59 86.74 20.05
C MET A 78 -125.46 87.99 19.88
N SER A 79 -126.22 88.34 20.91
CA SER A 79 -127.05 89.55 20.92
C SER A 79 -126.28 90.73 21.49
N TYR A 80 -126.21 91.80 20.72
CA TYR A 80 -125.57 93.06 21.06
C TYR A 80 -126.58 94.20 21.08
N THR A 81 -126.29 95.21 21.88
CA THR A 81 -127.05 96.44 21.96
C THR A 81 -126.14 97.62 21.65
N VAL A 82 -126.51 98.39 20.64
CA VAL A 82 -125.91 99.71 20.39
C VAL A 82 -126.87 100.79 20.87
N PHE A 83 -126.36 101.73 21.65
CA PHE A 83 -127.12 102.87 22.16
C PHE A 83 -126.40 104.16 21.80
N ARG A 84 -127.12 105.07 21.14
CA ARG A 84 -126.60 106.37 20.73
C ARG A 84 -127.56 107.47 21.13
N CYS A 85 -127.08 108.47 21.84
CA CYS A 85 -127.83 109.70 22.10
C CYS A 85 -127.02 110.93 21.71
N PHE A 86 -127.72 111.96 21.24
CA PHE A 86 -127.11 113.17 20.71
C PHE A 86 -128.02 114.39 20.93
N ASP A 87 -127.38 115.56 21.02
CA ASP A 87 -128.05 116.86 20.94
C ASP A 87 -127.79 117.51 19.58
N GLY A 88 -128.31 118.72 19.36
CA GLY A 88 -128.14 119.42 18.08
C GLY A 88 -126.66 119.67 17.68
N SER A 89 -125.73 119.61 18.63
CA SER A 89 -124.31 119.92 18.42
C SER A 89 -123.44 118.68 18.23
N SER A 90 -123.66 117.63 19.02
CA SER A 90 -122.71 116.53 19.19
C SER A 90 -123.38 115.26 19.72
N THR A 91 -122.71 114.12 19.51
CA THR A 91 -123.06 112.86 20.18
C THR A 91 -122.69 112.95 21.66
N LYS A 92 -123.63 112.62 22.55
CA LYS A 92 -123.45 112.64 24.02
C LYS A 92 -123.16 111.26 24.59
N CYS A 93 -123.77 110.23 24.03
CA CYS A 93 -123.54 108.85 24.40
C CYS A 93 -123.45 108.02 23.13
N TYR A 94 -122.45 107.15 23.07
CA TYR A 94 -122.37 106.11 22.05
C TYR A 94 -121.77 104.88 22.72
N GLU A 95 -122.58 103.84 22.86
CA GLU A 95 -122.25 102.64 23.64
C GLU A 95 -122.56 101.38 22.82
N LEU A 96 -121.67 100.41 22.88
CA LEU A 96 -121.88 99.05 22.39
C LEU A 96 -121.61 98.06 23.51
N TYR A 97 -122.53 97.13 23.75
CA TYR A 97 -122.40 96.08 24.76
C TYR A 97 -123.15 94.80 24.37
N LEU A 98 -122.79 93.68 24.98
CA LEU A 98 -123.55 92.44 24.88
C LEU A 98 -124.88 92.59 25.62
N SER A 99 -126.00 92.20 25.00
CA SER A 99 -127.33 92.36 25.62
C SER A 99 -127.48 91.56 26.94
N SER A 100 -126.63 90.56 27.17
CA SER A 100 -126.57 89.79 28.42
C SER A 100 -125.68 90.42 29.51
N ASP A 101 -124.83 91.39 29.17
CA ASP A 101 -123.91 92.05 30.10
C ASP A 101 -123.81 93.55 29.80
N GLU A 102 -124.70 94.33 30.43
CA GLU A 102 -124.71 95.79 30.27
C GLU A 102 -123.56 96.50 31.03
N ARG A 103 -122.76 95.80 31.84
CA ARG A 103 -121.68 96.44 32.62
C ARG A 103 -120.42 96.65 31.80
N ASN A 104 -120.18 95.80 30.80
CA ASN A 104 -119.00 95.87 29.95
C ASN A 104 -119.32 96.56 28.62
N LYS A 105 -119.22 97.91 28.62
CA LYS A 105 -119.59 98.76 27.47
C LYS A 105 -118.36 99.37 26.80
N ILE A 106 -118.33 99.31 25.47
CA ILE A 106 -117.38 100.08 24.64
C ILE A 106 -118.00 101.45 24.40
N THR A 107 -117.25 102.53 24.66
CA THR A 107 -117.74 103.92 24.55
C THR A 107 -116.97 104.76 23.52
N HIS A 108 -115.83 104.29 23.03
CA HIS A 108 -115.00 105.02 22.08
C HIS A 108 -115.51 104.83 20.64
N ARG A 109 -115.86 105.93 19.94
CA ARG A 109 -116.46 105.91 18.59
C ARG A 109 -115.71 105.02 17.58
N GLY A 110 -114.39 105.17 17.49
CA GLY A 110 -113.59 104.41 16.52
C GLY A 110 -113.56 102.91 16.83
N GLU A 111 -113.55 102.55 18.10
CA GLU A 111 -113.54 101.15 18.56
C GLU A 111 -114.91 100.50 18.38
N ILE A 112 -116.00 101.24 18.66
CA ILE A 112 -117.37 100.80 18.38
C ILE A 112 -117.53 100.51 16.89
N LEU A 113 -117.08 101.39 16.00
CA LEU A 113 -117.21 101.20 14.56
C LEU A 113 -116.39 100.01 14.05
N ALA A 114 -115.15 99.86 14.50
CA ALA A 114 -114.34 98.70 14.17
C ALA A 114 -115.00 97.40 14.67
N ARG A 115 -115.47 97.40 15.92
CA ARG A 115 -116.10 96.22 16.54
C ARG A 115 -117.43 95.85 15.90
N ILE A 116 -118.28 96.82 15.54
CA ILE A 116 -119.52 96.56 14.79
C ILE A 116 -119.20 95.98 13.42
N SER A 117 -118.20 96.54 12.72
CA SER A 117 -117.80 96.06 11.40
C SER A 117 -117.32 94.61 11.46
N GLU A 118 -116.48 94.28 12.45
CA GLU A 118 -116.02 92.91 12.73
C GLU A 118 -117.18 91.97 13.07
N ILE A 119 -118.03 92.32 14.04
CA ILE A 119 -119.18 91.49 14.47
C ILE A 119 -120.16 91.25 13.31
N CYS A 120 -120.30 92.23 12.41
CA CYS A 120 -121.19 92.13 11.26
C CYS A 120 -120.52 91.49 10.02
N GLY A 121 -119.21 91.23 10.06
CA GLY A 121 -118.44 90.66 8.94
C GLY A 121 -118.29 91.62 7.76
N ILE A 122 -118.09 92.91 8.04
CA ILE A 122 -117.87 93.97 7.06
C ILE A 122 -116.37 94.30 7.08
N ASP A 123 -115.57 93.50 6.38
CA ASP A 123 -114.11 93.70 6.20
C ASP A 123 -113.87 94.73 5.09
N SER A 124 -114.13 96.00 5.37
CA SER A 124 -113.82 97.08 4.43
C SER A 124 -113.26 98.29 5.15
N SER A 125 -112.36 99.00 4.47
CA SER A 125 -111.84 100.29 4.90
C SER A 125 -112.93 101.37 5.07
N ASP A 126 -114.11 101.22 4.45
CA ASP A 126 -115.25 102.13 4.59
C ASP A 126 -116.61 101.42 4.81
N PRO A 127 -116.93 101.03 6.06
CA PRO A 127 -118.20 100.40 6.41
C PRO A 127 -119.45 101.25 6.10
N LYS A 128 -119.30 102.58 6.04
CA LYS A 128 -120.40 103.52 5.73
C LYS A 128 -120.85 103.35 4.28
N ASN A 129 -119.90 103.19 3.35
CA ASN A 129 -120.20 102.97 1.94
C ASN A 129 -120.87 101.62 1.70
N ILE A 130 -120.43 100.56 2.38
CA ILE A 130 -121.07 99.24 2.30
C ILE A 130 -122.50 99.30 2.83
N PHE A 131 -122.73 99.95 3.98
CA PHE A 131 -124.08 100.07 4.50
C PHE A 131 -125.01 100.83 3.54
N THR A 132 -124.53 101.94 2.98
CA THR A 132 -125.33 102.83 2.12
C THR A 132 -125.61 102.23 0.74
N ASN A 133 -124.67 101.50 0.16
CA ASN A 133 -124.78 101.01 -1.22
C ASN A 133 -125.23 99.54 -1.32
N ILE A 134 -125.01 98.72 -0.29
CA ILE A 134 -125.22 97.26 -0.33
C ILE A 134 -126.29 96.82 0.67
N ILE A 135 -126.16 97.21 1.95
CA ILE A 135 -127.05 96.71 3.01
C ILE A 135 -128.39 97.46 3.03
N CYS A 136 -128.37 98.78 2.81
CA CYS A 136 -129.55 99.63 2.85
C CYS A 136 -129.83 100.23 1.47
N GLY A 137 -130.94 99.84 0.85
CA GLY A 137 -131.44 100.53 -0.34
C GLY A 137 -132.30 101.73 0.04
N TYR A 138 -131.72 102.93 0.13
CA TYR A 138 -132.51 104.14 0.26
C TYR A 138 -133.46 104.31 -0.94
N GLN A 139 -134.58 104.99 -0.73
CA GLN A 139 -135.60 105.19 -1.77
C GLN A 139 -134.96 105.90 -2.98
N ASN A 140 -135.05 105.28 -4.16
CA ASN A 140 -134.39 105.64 -5.44
C ASN A 140 -132.87 105.34 -5.55
N ASP A 141 -132.21 104.87 -4.50
CA ASP A 141 -130.74 104.79 -4.45
C ASP A 141 -130.15 103.45 -4.94
N LEU A 142 -130.91 102.35 -4.81
CA LEU A 142 -130.53 101.04 -5.38
C LEU A 142 -130.26 101.10 -6.88
N THR A 143 -130.93 102.02 -7.59
CA THR A 143 -130.69 102.22 -9.02
C THR A 143 -129.53 103.15 -9.33
N THR A 144 -129.01 103.93 -8.37
CA THR A 144 -127.96 104.92 -8.62
C THR A 144 -126.68 104.25 -9.11
N ALA A 145 -126.20 103.19 -8.43
CA ALA A 145 -125.03 102.44 -8.89
C ALA A 145 -125.18 101.92 -10.34
N PHE A 146 -126.39 101.55 -10.75
CA PHE A 146 -126.67 101.03 -12.09
C PHE A 146 -126.99 102.13 -13.14
N LYS A 147 -127.52 103.28 -12.71
CA LYS A 147 -127.86 104.45 -13.54
C LYS A 147 -126.70 105.43 -13.70
N SER A 148 -125.69 105.35 -12.84
CA SER A 148 -124.45 106.12 -12.94
C SER A 148 -123.77 105.87 -14.28
N ARG A 149 -123.04 106.88 -14.78
CA ARG A 149 -122.25 106.74 -16.00
C ARG A 149 -121.25 105.59 -15.82
N PRO A 150 -120.84 104.89 -16.91
CA PRO A 150 -119.94 103.75 -16.81
C PRO A 150 -118.69 104.00 -15.97
N LEU A 151 -118.13 105.22 -16.01
CA LEU A 151 -116.98 105.64 -15.22
C LEU A 151 -117.28 105.70 -13.71
N ASP A 152 -118.36 106.39 -13.33
CA ASP A 152 -118.77 106.55 -11.93
C ASP A 152 -119.22 105.21 -11.34
N ARG A 153 -119.94 104.41 -12.12
CA ARG A 153 -120.31 103.04 -11.77
C ARG A 153 -119.06 102.18 -11.53
N LYS A 154 -118.09 102.24 -12.44
CA LYS A 154 -116.83 101.51 -12.28
C LYS A 154 -116.15 101.92 -10.98
N ARG A 155 -116.10 103.23 -10.67
CA ARG A 155 -115.50 103.71 -9.43
C ARG A 155 -116.21 103.17 -8.18
N ILE A 156 -117.55 103.21 -8.16
CA ILE A 156 -118.35 102.68 -7.03
C ILE A 156 -118.08 101.18 -6.82
N PHE A 157 -118.05 100.39 -7.89
CA PHE A 157 -117.76 98.95 -7.78
C PHE A 157 -116.28 98.66 -7.48
N ASP A 158 -115.35 99.41 -8.06
CA ASP A 158 -113.92 99.26 -7.78
C ASP A 158 -113.61 99.61 -6.31
N GLU A 159 -114.30 100.58 -5.72
CA GLU A 159 -114.24 100.89 -4.29
C GLU A 159 -114.88 99.77 -3.44
N ILE A 160 -116.01 99.20 -3.86
CA ILE A 160 -116.67 98.07 -3.16
C ILE A 160 -115.80 96.81 -3.17
N PHE A 161 -115.12 96.52 -4.29
CA PHE A 161 -114.29 95.35 -4.47
C PHE A 161 -112.80 95.60 -4.18
N GLU A 162 -112.43 96.80 -3.73
CA GLU A 162 -111.04 97.24 -3.47
C GLU A 162 -110.08 97.06 -4.67
N ILE A 163 -110.59 97.22 -5.90
CA ILE A 163 -109.83 97.10 -7.17
C ILE A 163 -109.12 98.42 -7.52
N ASP A 164 -109.50 99.53 -6.88
CA ASP A 164 -108.91 100.87 -7.09
C ASP A 164 -107.39 100.91 -6.81
N ILE A 165 -106.90 100.02 -5.95
CA ILE A 165 -105.47 99.88 -5.61
C ILE A 165 -104.63 99.61 -6.87
N TYR A 166 -105.10 98.75 -7.79
CA TYR A 166 -104.34 98.39 -9.00
C TYR A 166 -104.20 99.57 -9.97
N SER A 167 -105.23 100.43 -10.03
CA SER A 167 -105.20 101.62 -10.87
C SER A 167 -104.15 102.62 -10.38
N LYS A 168 -104.04 102.81 -9.06
CA LYS A 168 -103.03 103.67 -8.44
C LYS A 168 -101.60 103.20 -8.72
N ILE A 169 -101.36 101.89 -8.67
CA ILE A 169 -100.04 101.29 -8.98
C ILE A 169 -99.66 101.53 -10.44
N PHE A 170 -100.60 101.35 -11.37
CA PHE A 170 -100.35 101.55 -12.79
C PHE A 170 -99.96 102.99 -13.12
N GLU A 171 -100.64 103.98 -12.53
CA GLU A 171 -100.32 105.39 -12.76
C GLU A 171 -98.90 105.72 -12.28
N SER A 172 -98.50 105.24 -11.10
CA SER A 172 -97.15 105.45 -10.57
C SER A 172 -96.06 104.83 -11.46
N LEU A 173 -96.25 103.60 -11.94
CA LEU A 173 -95.29 102.94 -12.84
C LEU A 173 -95.17 103.66 -14.20
N ARG A 174 -96.27 104.22 -14.70
CA ARG A 174 -96.29 104.96 -15.97
C ARG A 174 -95.45 106.24 -15.90
N GLU A 175 -95.48 106.94 -14.76
CA GLU A 175 -94.65 108.14 -14.57
C GLU A 175 -93.16 107.79 -14.57
N ILE A 176 -92.76 106.73 -13.85
CA ILE A 176 -91.38 106.24 -13.82
C ILE A 176 -90.90 105.86 -15.22
N SER A 177 -91.72 105.14 -15.99
CA SER A 177 -91.38 104.74 -17.37
C SER A 177 -91.06 105.94 -18.27
N LYS A 178 -91.84 107.02 -18.17
CA LYS A 178 -91.60 108.24 -18.95
C LYS A 178 -90.29 108.92 -18.59
N GLU A 179 -89.92 108.93 -17.31
CA GLU A 179 -88.66 109.53 -16.86
C GLU A 179 -87.45 108.82 -17.49
N TYR A 180 -87.46 107.48 -17.51
CA TYR A 180 -86.37 106.70 -18.10
C TYR A 180 -86.31 106.81 -19.63
N GLU A 181 -87.45 106.93 -20.31
CA GLU A 181 -87.46 107.19 -21.76
C GLU A 181 -86.80 108.53 -22.13
N ILE A 182 -86.95 109.55 -21.29
CA ILE A 182 -86.31 110.86 -21.51
C ILE A 182 -84.79 110.74 -21.34
N LYS A 183 -84.33 110.11 -20.24
CA LYS A 183 -82.90 109.87 -19.98
C LYS A 183 -82.24 109.08 -21.12
N MET A 184 -82.91 108.08 -21.67
CA MET A 184 -82.38 107.28 -22.77
C MET A 184 -82.15 108.14 -24.03
N ARG A 185 -83.10 109.02 -24.38
CA ARG A 185 -82.95 109.93 -25.52
C ARG A 185 -81.83 110.96 -25.34
N GLU A 186 -81.58 111.40 -24.12
CA GLU A 186 -80.46 112.31 -23.81
C GLU A 186 -79.11 111.62 -24.05
N LEU A 187 -78.96 110.39 -23.53
CA LEU A 187 -77.75 109.58 -23.73
C LEU A 187 -77.50 109.23 -25.20
N ASP A 188 -78.56 108.92 -25.96
CA ASP A 188 -78.43 108.65 -27.40
C ASP A 188 -77.92 109.88 -28.18
N LYS A 189 -78.37 111.09 -27.80
CA LYS A 189 -77.87 112.34 -28.39
C LYS A 189 -76.40 112.58 -28.06
N GLU A 190 -75.99 112.33 -26.82
CA GLU A 190 -74.59 112.45 -26.41
C GLU A 190 -73.69 111.48 -27.19
N ALA A 191 -74.11 110.21 -27.30
CA ALA A 191 -73.39 109.20 -28.07
C ALA A 191 -73.24 109.60 -29.55
N TYR A 192 -74.28 110.16 -30.16
CA TYR A 192 -74.24 110.65 -31.54
C TYR A 192 -73.27 111.84 -31.70
N ASN A 193 -73.25 112.78 -30.75
CA ASN A 193 -72.32 113.89 -30.76
C ASN A 193 -70.86 113.42 -30.66
N TYR A 194 -70.55 112.50 -29.74
CA TYR A 194 -69.19 111.94 -29.62
C TYR A 194 -68.77 111.19 -30.89
N LYS A 195 -69.69 110.44 -31.51
CA LYS A 195 -69.42 109.75 -32.76
C LYS A 195 -69.12 110.72 -33.90
N SER A 196 -69.85 111.83 -33.98
CA SER A 196 -69.65 112.86 -35.00
C SER A 196 -68.31 113.59 -34.81
N ILE A 197 -67.92 113.89 -33.56
CA ILE A 197 -66.59 114.46 -33.23
C ILE A 197 -65.47 113.51 -33.66
N ILE A 198 -65.62 112.20 -33.43
CA ILE A 198 -64.62 111.20 -33.85
C ILE A 198 -64.52 111.14 -35.38
N GLU A 199 -65.64 111.18 -36.10
CA GLU A 199 -65.64 111.13 -37.58
C GLU A 199 -65.11 112.42 -38.22
N GLU A 200 -65.28 113.58 -37.60
CA GLU A 200 -64.82 114.89 -38.12
C GLU A 200 -63.36 115.22 -37.75
N HIS A 201 -62.84 114.69 -36.63
CA HIS A 201 -61.47 114.92 -36.17
C HIS A 201 -60.49 113.75 -36.35
N PHE A 202 -60.88 112.62 -36.98
CA PHE A 202 -59.92 111.59 -37.40
C PHE A 202 -59.18 112.06 -38.67
N PRO A 203 -57.91 112.53 -38.60
CA PRO A 203 -57.26 113.08 -39.76
C PRO A 203 -56.85 111.93 -40.68
N LYS A 204 -57.26 111.97 -41.95
CA LYS A 204 -56.77 111.05 -43.00
C LYS A 204 -55.24 111.05 -43.10
N ASP A 205 -54.59 112.12 -42.67
CA ASP A 205 -53.14 112.26 -42.57
C ASP A 205 -52.52 111.22 -41.62
N LEU A 206 -53.21 110.87 -40.52
CA LEU A 206 -52.72 109.84 -39.59
C LEU A 206 -52.81 108.44 -40.20
N GLU A 207 -53.85 108.11 -40.98
CA GLU A 207 -53.94 106.81 -41.66
C GLU A 207 -52.83 106.66 -42.72
N GLU A 208 -52.51 107.73 -43.44
CA GLU A 208 -51.40 107.74 -44.39
C GLU A 208 -50.04 107.59 -43.69
N GLU A 209 -49.79 108.31 -42.59
CA GLU A 209 -48.57 108.16 -41.80
C GLU A 209 -48.44 106.76 -41.20
N LEU A 210 -49.54 106.20 -40.66
CA LEU A 210 -49.56 104.85 -40.12
C LEU A 210 -49.30 103.80 -41.21
N SER A 211 -49.85 104.00 -42.41
CA SER A 211 -49.59 103.12 -43.56
C SER A 211 -48.13 103.20 -44.05
N LYS A 212 -47.50 104.38 -43.99
CA LYS A 212 -46.09 104.58 -44.35
C LYS A 212 -45.18 103.91 -43.32
N ILE A 213 -45.42 104.16 -42.02
CA ILE A 213 -44.66 103.54 -40.93
C ILE A 213 -44.80 102.02 -40.95
N MET A 214 -46.00 101.48 -41.21
CA MET A 214 -46.21 100.03 -41.33
C MET A 214 -45.43 99.42 -42.51
N LYS A 215 -45.37 100.11 -43.66
CA LYS A 215 -44.54 99.68 -44.79
C LYS A 215 -43.05 99.73 -44.46
N GLU A 216 -42.59 100.79 -43.78
CA GLU A 216 -41.20 100.88 -43.33
C GLU A 216 -40.83 99.78 -42.35
N ILE A 217 -41.70 99.48 -41.37
CA ILE A 217 -41.52 98.37 -40.43
C ILE A 217 -41.40 97.05 -41.19
N SER A 218 -42.31 96.77 -42.13
CA SER A 218 -42.27 95.56 -42.96
C SER A 218 -40.95 95.43 -43.73
N ILE A 219 -40.45 96.52 -44.31
CA ILE A 219 -39.18 96.53 -45.04
C ILE A 219 -38.01 96.26 -44.08
N PHE A 220 -37.99 96.90 -42.91
CA PHE A 220 -36.94 96.70 -41.92
C PHE A 220 -36.96 95.31 -41.29
N GLU A 221 -38.13 94.70 -41.11
CA GLU A 221 -38.28 93.32 -40.65
C GLU A 221 -37.71 92.32 -41.68
N GLU A 222 -38.02 92.51 -42.96
CA GLU A 222 -37.46 91.68 -44.03
C GLU A 222 -35.93 91.84 -44.14
N GLN A 223 -35.42 93.07 -44.00
CA GLN A 223 -33.98 93.34 -43.97
C GLN A 223 -33.31 92.70 -42.75
N LYS A 224 -33.93 92.77 -41.58
CA LYS A 224 -33.45 92.14 -40.35
C LYS A 224 -33.35 90.63 -40.53
N GLN A 225 -34.38 89.98 -41.08
CA GLN A 225 -34.37 88.55 -41.32
C GLN A 225 -33.24 88.13 -42.28
N LYS A 226 -33.06 88.85 -43.40
CA LYS A 226 -31.94 88.61 -44.33
C LYS A 226 -30.57 88.79 -43.67
N LEU A 227 -30.43 89.79 -42.80
CA LEU A 227 -29.21 90.03 -42.04
C LEU A 227 -28.92 88.93 -41.02
N GLU A 228 -29.94 88.44 -40.31
CA GLU A 228 -29.84 87.33 -39.36
C GLU A 228 -29.37 86.05 -40.05
N GLU A 229 -30.00 85.69 -41.17
CA GLU A 229 -29.58 84.55 -42.02
C GLU A 229 -28.12 84.70 -42.50
N THR A 230 -27.75 85.91 -42.93
CA THR A 230 -26.38 86.21 -43.38
C THR A 230 -25.37 86.09 -42.24
N ILE A 231 -25.72 86.55 -41.03
CA ILE A 231 -24.89 86.43 -39.84
C ILE A 231 -24.71 84.96 -39.47
N GLU A 232 -25.78 84.16 -39.51
CA GLU A 232 -25.72 82.75 -39.19
C GLU A 232 -24.86 81.98 -40.20
N HIS A 233 -25.04 82.24 -41.49
CA HIS A 233 -24.18 81.69 -42.54
C HIS A 233 -22.71 82.11 -42.37
N LYS A 234 -22.43 83.39 -42.05
CA LYS A 234 -21.06 83.86 -41.79
C LYS A 234 -20.47 83.24 -40.52
N LYS A 235 -21.25 83.04 -39.45
CA LYS A 235 -20.80 82.34 -38.22
C LYS A 235 -20.46 80.88 -38.53
N ALA A 236 -21.29 80.18 -39.30
CA ALA A 236 -21.01 78.82 -39.73
C ALA A 236 -19.73 78.73 -40.57
N LYS A 237 -19.54 79.68 -41.49
CA LYS A 237 -18.33 79.80 -42.31
C LYS A 237 -17.09 80.14 -41.48
N LYS A 238 -17.21 81.02 -40.48
CA LYS A 238 -16.13 81.30 -39.52
C LYS A 238 -15.73 80.03 -38.75
N LYS A 239 -16.70 79.28 -38.22
CA LYS A 239 -16.45 78.03 -37.48
C LYS A 239 -15.80 76.95 -38.35
N SER A 240 -16.17 76.86 -39.63
CA SER A 240 -15.53 75.93 -40.56
C SER A 240 -14.10 76.35 -40.92
N ILE A 241 -13.85 77.65 -41.05
CA ILE A 241 -12.50 78.21 -41.25
C ILE A 241 -11.63 78.01 -40.00
N GLU A 242 -12.16 78.21 -38.80
CA GLU A 242 -11.45 77.95 -37.54
C GLU A 242 -11.06 76.48 -37.41
N LYS A 243 -11.97 75.54 -37.71
CA LYS A 243 -11.64 74.11 -37.78
C LYS A 243 -10.56 73.81 -38.82
N ARG A 244 -10.63 74.45 -40.00
CA ARG A 244 -9.59 74.32 -41.03
C ARG A 244 -8.25 74.88 -40.56
N LEU A 245 -8.23 76.02 -39.89
CA LEU A 245 -7.02 76.61 -39.31
C LEU A 245 -6.41 75.70 -38.25
N GLN A 246 -7.22 75.15 -37.34
CA GLN A 246 -6.76 74.21 -36.34
C GLN A 246 -6.20 72.92 -36.97
N ASN A 247 -6.85 72.41 -38.03
CA ASN A 247 -6.34 71.28 -38.79
C ASN A 247 -5.03 71.60 -39.51
N ILE A 248 -4.88 72.79 -40.07
CA ILE A 248 -3.63 73.26 -40.70
C ILE A 248 -2.54 73.41 -39.64
N GLU A 249 -2.85 73.93 -38.46
CA GLU A 249 -1.90 74.10 -37.36
C GLU A 249 -1.42 72.75 -36.81
N ASN A 250 -2.34 71.79 -36.64
CA ASN A 250 -2.00 70.39 -36.34
C ASN A 250 -1.17 69.75 -37.47
N SER A 251 -1.50 70.05 -38.73
CA SER A 251 -0.75 69.58 -39.89
C SER A 251 0.62 70.23 -40.01
N LYS A 252 0.85 71.44 -39.46
CA LYS A 252 2.16 72.11 -39.38
C LYS A 252 3.05 71.52 -38.28
N LYS A 253 2.47 71.06 -37.17
CA LYS A 253 3.21 70.33 -36.11
C LYS A 253 3.66 68.94 -36.56
N ARG A 254 2.91 68.31 -37.50
CA ARG A 254 3.19 66.96 -38.03
C ARG A 254 4.54 66.82 -38.75
N PRO A 255 4.98 67.71 -39.66
CA PRO A 255 6.29 67.63 -40.30
C PRO A 255 7.43 67.85 -39.32
N GLU A 256 7.27 68.67 -38.29
CA GLU A 256 8.30 68.84 -37.25
C GLU A 256 8.44 67.58 -36.39
N TYR A 257 7.31 66.96 -36.00
CA TYR A 257 7.29 65.65 -35.36
C TYR A 257 7.89 64.54 -36.24
N LEU A 258 7.51 64.49 -37.52
CA LEU A 258 8.06 63.53 -38.50
C LEU A 258 9.55 63.76 -38.74
N LYS A 259 10.01 65.01 -38.79
CA LYS A 259 11.42 65.35 -38.96
C LYS A 259 12.24 64.86 -37.77
N ASN A 260 11.77 65.09 -36.54
CA ASN A 260 12.38 64.55 -35.33
C ASN A 260 12.44 63.02 -35.34
N HIS A 261 11.40 62.35 -35.84
CA HIS A 261 11.41 60.89 -36.03
C HIS A 261 12.37 60.43 -37.12
N ILE A 262 12.42 61.12 -38.25
CA ILE A 262 13.37 60.84 -39.33
C ILE A 262 14.80 61.01 -38.85
N ASP A 263 15.09 62.03 -38.04
CA ASP A 263 16.44 62.28 -37.49
C ASP A 263 16.83 61.23 -36.44
N ARG A 264 15.87 60.75 -35.63
CA ARG A 264 16.08 59.56 -34.77
C ARG A 264 16.34 58.32 -35.61
N TYR A 265 15.49 58.00 -36.57
CA TYR A 265 15.67 56.83 -37.43
C TYR A 265 16.96 56.91 -38.24
N LYS A 266 17.41 58.08 -38.68
CA LYS A 266 18.72 58.25 -39.32
C LYS A 266 19.86 57.97 -38.35
N SER A 267 19.76 58.43 -37.10
CA SER A 267 20.74 58.12 -36.06
C SER A 267 20.78 56.62 -35.78
N ASP A 268 19.62 55.99 -35.62
CA ASP A 268 19.48 54.54 -35.41
C ASP A 268 20.05 53.76 -36.61
N LEU A 269 19.76 54.19 -37.84
CA LEU A 269 20.26 53.55 -39.06
C LEU A 269 21.79 53.71 -39.19
N ASN A 270 22.37 54.81 -38.69
CA ASN A 270 23.82 54.94 -38.57
C ASN A 270 24.40 53.99 -37.51
N ILE A 271 23.74 53.83 -36.36
CA ILE A 271 24.13 52.84 -35.35
C ILE A 271 24.09 51.44 -35.95
N TYR A 272 22.98 51.06 -36.59
CA TYR A 272 22.83 49.75 -37.24
C TYR A 272 23.80 49.55 -38.40
N LYS A 273 24.14 50.58 -39.18
CA LYS A 273 25.19 50.50 -40.21
C LYS A 273 26.56 50.24 -39.60
N ASN A 274 26.89 50.92 -38.50
CA ASN A 274 28.14 50.70 -37.79
C ASN A 274 28.19 49.30 -37.17
N GLU A 275 27.10 48.82 -36.58
CA GLU A 275 26.98 47.44 -36.10
C GLU A 275 27.09 46.43 -37.23
N LEU A 276 26.42 46.64 -38.37
CA LEU A 276 26.53 45.77 -39.54
C LEU A 276 27.96 45.71 -40.06
N SER A 277 28.67 46.85 -40.09
CA SER A 277 30.08 46.90 -40.48
C SER A 277 30.98 46.13 -39.52
N ARG A 278 30.71 46.21 -38.20
CA ARG A 278 31.40 45.40 -37.18
C ARG A 278 31.10 43.92 -37.36
N VAL A 279 29.85 43.55 -37.57
CA VAL A 279 29.44 42.16 -37.83
C VAL A 279 30.10 41.64 -39.11
N GLN A 280 30.23 42.44 -40.16
CA GLN A 280 30.94 42.07 -41.38
C GLN A 280 32.45 41.92 -41.16
N MET A 281 33.08 42.76 -40.35
CA MET A 281 34.49 42.58 -39.96
C MET A 281 34.67 41.29 -39.15
N ILE A 282 33.81 41.06 -38.15
CA ILE A 282 33.82 39.83 -37.36
C ILE A 282 33.58 38.60 -38.24
N LYS A 283 32.68 38.70 -39.23
CA LYS A 283 32.43 37.60 -40.18
C LYS A 283 33.65 37.32 -41.04
N LYS A 284 34.37 38.34 -41.52
CA LYS A 284 35.64 38.16 -42.24
C LYS A 284 36.73 37.55 -41.33
N GLU A 285 36.80 37.97 -40.08
CA GLU A 285 37.71 37.39 -39.09
C GLU A 285 37.36 35.93 -38.79
N LEU A 286 36.07 35.59 -38.68
CA LEU A 286 35.58 34.22 -38.53
C LEU A 286 35.87 33.37 -39.76
N GLU A 287 35.67 33.88 -40.99
CA GLU A 287 36.00 33.18 -42.22
C GLU A 287 37.52 32.91 -42.33
N ASN A 288 38.36 33.87 -41.89
CA ASN A 288 39.81 33.66 -41.81
C ASN A 288 40.17 32.63 -40.72
N ARG A 289 39.57 32.73 -39.53
CA ARG A 289 39.77 31.75 -38.46
C ARG A 289 39.26 30.36 -38.81
N GLU A 290 38.19 30.24 -39.59
CA GLU A 290 37.70 28.96 -40.10
C GLU A 290 38.68 28.34 -41.11
N LYS A 291 39.39 29.16 -41.91
CA LYS A 291 40.47 28.67 -42.77
C LYS A 291 41.66 28.21 -41.93
N GLU A 292 42.10 29.02 -40.97
CA GLU A 292 43.17 28.66 -40.03
C GLU A 292 42.80 27.40 -39.21
N PHE A 293 41.54 27.26 -38.80
CA PHE A 293 41.05 26.08 -38.08
C PHE A 293 40.94 24.85 -38.97
N ARG A 294 40.60 25.01 -40.27
CA ARG A 294 40.65 23.92 -41.25
C ARG A 294 42.08 23.45 -41.47
N GLU A 295 43.01 24.37 -41.66
CA GLU A 295 44.44 24.07 -41.76
C GLU A 295 44.95 23.39 -40.48
N TYR A 296 44.56 23.88 -39.31
CA TYR A 296 44.85 23.26 -38.01
C TYR A 296 44.28 21.84 -37.91
N ASN A 297 43.04 21.61 -38.33
CA ASN A 297 42.44 20.27 -38.31
C ASN A 297 43.11 19.31 -39.30
N GLU A 298 43.53 19.79 -40.47
CA GLU A 298 44.32 18.97 -41.41
C GLU A 298 45.69 18.64 -40.85
N LEU A 299 46.36 19.61 -40.21
CA LEU A 299 47.62 19.41 -39.50
C LEU A 299 47.45 18.48 -38.30
N SER A 300 46.37 18.61 -37.53
CA SER A 300 46.04 17.75 -36.39
C SER A 300 45.79 16.31 -36.86
N LYS A 301 45.04 16.08 -37.94
CA LYS A 301 44.89 14.76 -38.56
C LYS A 301 46.21 14.19 -39.08
N LYS A 302 47.10 15.02 -39.62
CA LYS A 302 48.46 14.60 -40.00
C LYS A 302 49.28 14.22 -38.77
N ILE A 303 49.17 14.98 -37.68
CA ILE A 303 49.82 14.67 -36.40
C ILE A 303 49.28 13.37 -35.80
N GLU A 304 47.97 13.14 -35.81
CA GLU A 304 47.37 11.88 -35.34
C GLU A 304 47.91 10.68 -36.13
N LYS A 305 47.98 10.79 -37.47
CA LYS A 305 48.60 9.75 -38.31
C LYS A 305 50.08 9.54 -37.99
N LEU A 306 50.84 10.61 -37.78
CA LEU A 306 52.24 10.53 -37.38
C LEU A 306 52.41 9.93 -35.98
N VAL A 307 51.51 10.22 -35.04
CA VAL A 307 51.49 9.62 -33.70
C VAL A 307 51.17 8.13 -33.78
N GLU A 308 50.23 7.73 -34.64
CA GLU A 308 49.99 6.31 -34.92
C GLU A 308 51.22 5.62 -35.53
N GLU A 309 51.87 6.24 -36.51
CA GLU A 309 53.12 5.72 -37.10
C GLU A 309 54.25 5.64 -36.07
N ILE A 310 54.43 6.68 -35.25
CA ILE A 310 55.40 6.67 -34.15
C ILE A 310 55.06 5.56 -33.15
N SER A 311 53.79 5.33 -32.83
CA SER A 311 53.38 4.25 -31.92
C SER A 311 53.69 2.86 -32.49
N LYS A 312 53.49 2.66 -33.81
CA LYS A 312 53.85 1.43 -34.52
C LYS A 312 55.37 1.24 -34.54
N LEU A 313 56.13 2.29 -34.85
CA LEU A 313 57.59 2.28 -34.82
C LEU A 313 58.13 2.02 -33.41
N ARG A 314 57.48 2.55 -32.37
CA ARG A 314 57.88 2.33 -30.97
C ARG A 314 57.62 0.89 -30.53
N ARG A 315 56.51 0.27 -30.97
CA ARG A 315 56.26 -1.16 -30.75
C ARG A 315 57.31 -2.03 -31.43
N LEU A 316 57.63 -1.73 -32.69
CA LEU A 316 58.70 -2.42 -33.43
C LEU A 316 60.06 -2.23 -32.74
N TYR A 317 60.37 -1.02 -32.27
CA TYR A 317 61.58 -0.72 -31.53
C TYR A 317 61.67 -1.51 -30.21
N ASP A 318 60.57 -1.56 -29.43
CA ASP A 318 60.50 -2.31 -28.19
C ASP A 318 60.59 -3.83 -28.43
N GLU A 319 60.04 -4.34 -29.54
CA GLU A 319 60.21 -5.73 -29.98
C GLU A 319 61.66 -6.02 -30.38
N THR A 320 62.29 -5.17 -31.19
CA THR A 320 63.71 -5.32 -31.53
C THR A 320 64.60 -5.29 -30.30
N LYS A 321 64.31 -4.41 -29.33
CA LYS A 321 65.08 -4.32 -28.08
C LYS A 321 64.90 -5.54 -27.18
N LYS A 322 63.70 -6.15 -27.18
CA LYS A 322 63.46 -7.44 -26.51
C LYS A 322 64.27 -8.55 -27.16
N PHE A 323 64.26 -8.63 -28.49
CA PHE A 323 65.08 -9.60 -29.21
C PHE A 323 66.58 -9.37 -29.02
N GLU A 324 67.05 -8.12 -28.99
CA GLU A 324 68.45 -7.79 -28.67
C GLU A 324 68.86 -8.28 -27.27
N LEU A 325 68.04 -8.00 -26.25
CA LEU A 325 68.28 -8.49 -24.88
C LEU A 325 68.23 -10.02 -24.77
N GLU A 326 67.36 -10.66 -25.54
CA GLU A 326 67.25 -12.12 -25.61
C GLU A 326 68.47 -12.73 -26.32
N THR A 327 68.95 -12.10 -27.40
CA THR A 327 70.20 -12.51 -28.07
C THR A 327 71.43 -12.30 -27.19
N GLU A 328 71.53 -11.22 -26.43
CA GLU A 328 72.62 -11.02 -25.47
C GLU A 328 72.59 -12.06 -24.34
N ARG A 329 71.39 -12.43 -23.85
CA ARG A 329 71.24 -13.52 -22.86
C ARG A 329 71.69 -14.86 -23.45
N LEU A 330 71.20 -15.20 -24.64
CA LEU A 330 71.57 -16.44 -25.32
C LEU A 330 73.07 -16.49 -25.66
N GLN A 331 73.70 -15.37 -26.00
CA GLN A 331 75.15 -15.28 -26.21
C GLN A 331 75.93 -15.52 -24.90
N LYS A 332 75.49 -14.93 -23.78
CA LYS A 332 76.08 -15.21 -22.46
C LYS A 332 75.91 -16.67 -22.05
N ASP A 333 74.74 -17.26 -22.29
CA ASP A 333 74.50 -18.68 -22.02
C ASP A 333 75.38 -19.58 -22.90
N LEU A 334 75.62 -19.18 -24.16
CA LEU A 334 76.56 -19.84 -25.07
C LEU A 334 78.01 -19.75 -24.56
N GLU A 335 78.45 -18.59 -24.08
CA GLU A 335 79.78 -18.43 -23.45
C GLU A 335 79.93 -19.29 -22.19
N ILE A 336 78.92 -19.32 -21.32
CA ILE A 336 78.91 -20.14 -20.11
C ILE A 336 79.01 -21.62 -20.48
N ASN A 337 78.19 -22.09 -21.43
CA ASN A 337 78.21 -23.47 -21.90
C ASN A 337 79.54 -23.82 -22.59
N ASN A 338 80.10 -22.93 -23.39
CA ASN A 338 81.42 -23.13 -24.02
C ASN A 338 82.54 -23.23 -22.98
N ASN A 339 82.50 -22.41 -21.93
CA ASN A 339 83.44 -22.49 -20.81
C ASN A 339 83.25 -23.78 -20.01
N GLN A 340 82.02 -24.25 -19.81
CA GLN A 340 81.74 -25.55 -19.20
C GLN A 340 82.28 -26.70 -20.05
N ILE A 341 82.10 -26.66 -21.38
CA ILE A 341 82.67 -27.64 -22.32
C ILE A 341 84.20 -27.61 -22.26
N LEU A 342 84.82 -26.43 -22.19
CA LEU A 342 86.27 -26.30 -22.07
C LEU A 342 86.80 -26.90 -20.76
N ASN A 343 86.09 -26.68 -19.65
CA ASN A 343 86.43 -27.26 -18.35
C ASN A 343 86.22 -28.78 -18.33
N LEU A 344 85.16 -29.29 -18.97
CA LEU A 344 84.94 -30.72 -19.14
C LEU A 344 86.01 -31.36 -20.02
N LYS A 345 86.45 -30.69 -21.10
CA LYS A 345 87.59 -31.14 -21.93
C LYS A 345 88.90 -31.20 -21.12
N LYS A 346 89.20 -30.19 -20.31
CA LYS A 346 90.35 -30.21 -19.38
C LYS A 346 90.25 -31.35 -18.36
N SER A 347 89.06 -31.59 -17.80
CA SER A 347 88.82 -32.70 -16.86
C SER A 347 88.94 -34.06 -17.54
N ILE A 348 88.52 -34.18 -18.80
CA ILE A 348 88.76 -35.35 -19.63
C ILE A 348 90.27 -35.54 -19.79
N ASP A 349 91.02 -34.54 -20.26
CA ASP A 349 92.47 -34.62 -20.46
C ASP A 349 93.24 -35.02 -19.18
N GLU A 350 92.85 -34.48 -18.02
CA GLU A 350 93.41 -34.90 -16.73
C GLU A 350 93.08 -36.35 -16.38
N LYS A 351 91.86 -36.82 -16.70
CA LYS A 351 91.47 -38.22 -16.52
C LYS A 351 92.16 -39.14 -17.54
N THR A 352 92.38 -38.72 -18.77
CA THR A 352 93.11 -39.49 -19.80
C THR A 352 94.57 -39.67 -19.39
N ARG A 353 95.21 -38.62 -18.85
CA ARG A 353 96.57 -38.71 -18.29
C ARG A 353 96.64 -39.69 -17.11
N LYS A 354 95.66 -39.66 -16.20
CA LYS A 354 95.57 -40.65 -15.10
C LYS A 354 95.36 -42.08 -15.61
N ILE A 355 94.63 -42.26 -16.72
CA ILE A 355 94.45 -43.56 -17.39
C ILE A 355 95.76 -44.05 -18.04
N GLU A 356 96.56 -43.16 -18.61
CA GLU A 356 97.88 -43.50 -19.16
C GLU A 356 98.89 -43.87 -18.07
N GLU A 357 98.92 -43.13 -16.96
CA GLU A 357 99.74 -43.47 -15.79
C GLU A 357 99.33 -44.80 -15.15
N THR A 358 98.04 -45.09 -15.06
CA THR A 358 97.55 -46.41 -14.58
C THR A 358 97.79 -47.53 -15.58
N LYS A 359 97.76 -47.28 -16.91
CA LYS A 359 98.17 -48.28 -17.91
C LYS A 359 99.65 -48.66 -17.77
N ILE A 360 100.53 -47.70 -17.51
CA ILE A 360 101.96 -47.97 -17.28
C ILE A 360 102.18 -48.76 -15.99
N SER A 361 101.38 -48.50 -14.94
CA SER A 361 101.40 -49.30 -13.70
C SER A 361 100.87 -50.74 -13.94
N ILE A 362 99.79 -50.89 -14.70
CA ILE A 362 99.21 -52.19 -15.07
C ILE A 362 100.18 -53.03 -15.91
N ASP A 363 100.94 -52.43 -16.84
CA ASP A 363 101.92 -53.16 -17.64
C ASP A 363 103.12 -53.63 -16.81
N LYS A 364 103.53 -52.88 -15.77
CA LYS A 364 104.52 -53.35 -14.79
C LYS A 364 103.97 -54.49 -13.92
N SER A 365 102.70 -54.44 -13.53
CA SER A 365 102.07 -55.55 -12.80
C SER A 365 101.82 -56.78 -13.69
N LYS A 366 101.58 -56.61 -15.00
CA LYS A 366 101.46 -57.74 -15.95
C LYS A 366 102.78 -58.48 -16.19
N THR A 367 103.92 -57.80 -16.15
CA THR A 367 105.23 -58.46 -16.26
C THR A 367 105.55 -59.24 -14.98
N GLU A 368 105.14 -58.75 -13.80
CA GLU A 368 105.22 -59.52 -12.55
C GLU A 368 104.23 -60.71 -12.52
N ILE A 369 102.99 -60.54 -13.00
CA ILE A 369 102.02 -61.63 -13.15
C ILE A 369 102.57 -62.72 -14.07
N LYS A 370 103.19 -62.38 -15.22
CA LYS A 370 103.83 -63.38 -16.09
C LYS A 370 105.00 -64.11 -15.44
N ARG A 371 105.69 -63.47 -14.48
CA ARG A 371 106.76 -64.10 -13.70
C ARG A 371 106.15 -65.09 -12.68
N TYR A 372 105.12 -64.68 -11.96
CA TYR A 372 104.40 -65.54 -11.02
C TYR A 372 103.61 -66.66 -11.71
N GLU A 373 103.05 -66.47 -12.91
CA GLU A 373 102.40 -67.53 -13.70
C GLU A 373 103.40 -68.61 -14.15
N ARG A 374 104.67 -68.24 -14.42
CA ARG A 374 105.73 -69.22 -14.74
C ARG A 374 106.15 -70.01 -13.51
N GLU A 375 106.19 -69.38 -12.34
CA GLU A 375 106.45 -70.06 -11.07
C GLU A 375 105.26 -70.93 -10.65
N GLU A 376 104.02 -70.45 -10.82
CA GLU A 376 102.79 -71.21 -10.59
C GLU A 376 102.73 -72.43 -11.52
N LYS A 377 103.15 -72.31 -12.79
CA LYS A 377 103.16 -73.46 -13.71
C LYS A 377 104.14 -74.55 -13.30
N LYS A 378 105.35 -74.17 -12.84
CA LYS A 378 106.33 -75.12 -12.28
C LYS A 378 105.82 -75.77 -10.99
N ILE A 379 105.15 -74.99 -10.12
CA ILE A 379 104.53 -75.48 -8.90
C ILE A 379 103.33 -76.38 -9.21
N ARG A 380 102.55 -76.10 -10.26
CA ARG A 380 101.43 -76.95 -10.72
C ARG A 380 101.89 -78.25 -11.34
N GLU A 381 102.99 -78.26 -12.09
CA GLU A 381 103.59 -79.49 -12.65
C GLU A 381 104.11 -80.40 -11.52
N THR A 382 104.83 -79.83 -10.54
CA THR A 382 105.26 -80.56 -9.33
C THR A 382 104.08 -80.99 -8.45
N LEU A 383 103.01 -80.18 -8.33
CA LEU A 383 101.76 -80.58 -7.66
C LEU A 383 100.98 -81.65 -8.43
N PHE A 384 101.10 -81.72 -9.75
CA PHE A 384 100.46 -82.75 -10.57
C PHE A 384 101.19 -84.09 -10.42
N GLU A 385 102.52 -84.09 -10.40
CA GLU A 385 103.33 -85.27 -10.07
C GLU A 385 103.07 -85.74 -8.63
N LEU A 386 103.05 -84.82 -7.65
CA LEU A 386 102.71 -85.14 -6.26
C LEU A 386 101.25 -85.56 -6.06
N LYS A 387 100.30 -85.06 -6.88
CA LYS A 387 98.89 -85.50 -6.86
C LYS A 387 98.69 -86.85 -7.56
N GLN A 388 99.47 -87.20 -8.59
CA GLN A 388 99.48 -88.56 -9.15
C GLN A 388 100.09 -89.55 -8.16
N GLN A 389 101.17 -89.19 -7.47
CA GLN A 389 101.74 -90.00 -6.39
C GLN A 389 100.81 -90.08 -5.18
N LYS A 390 100.08 -89.01 -4.84
CA LYS A 390 99.08 -89.04 -3.77
C LYS A 390 97.85 -89.88 -4.13
N LYS A 391 97.39 -89.86 -5.40
CA LYS A 391 96.32 -90.76 -5.88
C LYS A 391 96.74 -92.23 -5.92
N SER A 392 98.00 -92.55 -6.27
CA SER A 392 98.50 -93.93 -6.20
C SER A 392 98.68 -94.40 -4.75
N ILE A 393 99.03 -93.48 -3.84
CA ILE A 393 99.09 -93.75 -2.40
C ILE A 393 97.69 -93.85 -1.78
N GLU A 394 96.70 -93.05 -2.18
CA GLU A 394 95.29 -93.15 -1.73
C GLU A 394 94.60 -94.42 -2.25
N TYR A 395 94.91 -94.85 -3.49
CA TYR A 395 94.45 -96.15 -4.01
C TYR A 395 95.04 -97.31 -3.19
N LYS A 396 96.36 -97.28 -2.91
CA LYS A 396 97.01 -98.26 -2.01
C LYS A 396 96.58 -98.16 -0.55
N LYS A 397 96.10 -97.00 -0.09
CA LYS A 397 95.63 -96.79 1.29
C LYS A 397 94.20 -97.30 1.50
N ASN A 398 93.35 -97.24 0.47
CA ASN A 398 92.06 -97.90 0.46
C ASN A 398 92.20 -99.42 0.25
N GLU A 399 93.17 -99.87 -0.55
CA GLU A 399 93.57 -101.29 -0.64
C GLU A 399 94.12 -101.78 0.72
N LYS A 400 94.86 -100.92 1.46
CA LYS A 400 95.33 -101.20 2.81
C LYS A 400 94.19 -101.26 3.85
N SER A 401 93.15 -100.44 3.77
CA SER A 401 92.01 -100.55 4.69
C SER A 401 91.12 -101.77 4.40
N GLU A 402 91.02 -102.21 3.14
CA GLU A 402 90.40 -103.49 2.78
C GLU A 402 91.28 -104.69 3.19
N LEU A 403 92.61 -104.56 3.09
CA LEU A 403 93.55 -105.56 3.61
C LEU A 403 93.61 -105.57 5.14
N GLU A 404 93.40 -104.46 5.84
CA GLU A 404 93.36 -104.40 7.31
C GLU A 404 92.09 -105.07 7.86
N HIS A 405 90.97 -105.04 7.12
CA HIS A 405 89.81 -105.89 7.41
C HIS A 405 90.04 -107.37 7.08
N LYS A 406 90.73 -107.70 5.98
CA LYS A 406 91.18 -109.09 5.73
C LYS A 406 92.18 -109.57 6.79
N TYR A 407 93.08 -108.72 7.24
CA TYR A 407 94.09 -108.99 8.27
C TYR A 407 93.45 -109.29 9.63
N HIS A 408 92.34 -108.62 9.99
CA HIS A 408 91.58 -108.95 11.19
C HIS A 408 90.89 -110.33 11.09
N SER A 409 90.33 -110.70 9.92
CA SER A 409 89.75 -112.04 9.71
C SER A 409 90.79 -113.17 9.58
N LEU A 410 91.99 -112.85 9.06
CA LEU A 410 93.09 -113.80 8.94
C LEU A 410 93.84 -114.00 10.25
N MET A 411 93.83 -113.02 11.17
CA MET A 411 94.38 -113.20 12.52
C MET A 411 93.51 -114.12 13.39
N GLU A 412 92.18 -114.15 13.20
CA GLU A 412 91.32 -115.20 13.80
C GLU A 412 91.65 -116.61 13.24
N HIS A 413 91.97 -116.72 11.94
CA HIS A 413 92.43 -117.98 11.33
C HIS A 413 93.84 -118.40 11.76
N ILE A 414 94.68 -117.48 12.25
CA ILE A 414 96.00 -117.79 12.82
C ILE A 414 95.88 -118.46 14.21
N GLU A 415 94.79 -118.25 14.98
CA GLU A 415 94.63 -118.89 16.29
C GLU A 415 94.05 -120.31 16.22
N GLU A 416 93.16 -120.61 15.26
CA GLU A 416 92.59 -121.96 15.10
C GLU A 416 93.56 -122.95 14.44
N LEU A 417 94.31 -122.52 13.42
CA LEU A 417 95.26 -123.39 12.70
C LEU A 417 96.54 -123.69 13.51
N SER A 418 96.94 -122.82 14.43
CA SER A 418 98.09 -123.08 15.32
C SER A 418 97.75 -124.14 16.37
N LYS A 419 96.55 -124.09 16.97
CA LYS A 419 96.07 -125.12 17.91
C LYS A 419 95.99 -126.51 17.28
N LYS A 420 95.41 -126.63 16.08
CA LYS A 420 95.33 -127.93 15.37
C LYS A 420 96.68 -128.49 14.89
N LYS A 421 97.66 -127.61 14.59
CA LYS A 421 99.00 -128.04 14.15
C LYS A 421 99.86 -128.55 15.31
N ASP A 422 99.70 -127.99 16.51
CA ASP A 422 100.43 -128.44 17.70
C ASP A 422 99.86 -129.78 18.24
N GLU A 423 98.55 -130.00 18.16
CA GLU A 423 97.90 -131.30 18.46
C GLU A 423 98.39 -132.44 17.53
N LEU A 424 98.68 -132.13 16.26
CA LEU A 424 99.23 -133.09 15.29
C LEU A 424 100.68 -133.49 15.61
N LYS A 425 101.49 -132.55 16.13
CA LYS A 425 102.89 -132.82 16.52
C LYS A 425 102.99 -133.65 17.80
N GLU A 426 102.05 -133.48 18.72
CA GLU A 426 102.03 -134.20 20.00
C GLU A 426 101.59 -135.66 19.82
N SER A 427 100.60 -135.88 18.94
CA SER A 427 100.11 -137.23 18.60
C SER A 427 101.14 -138.07 17.81
N LEU A 428 101.99 -137.44 16.99
CA LEU A 428 103.07 -138.13 16.25
C LEU A 428 104.22 -138.60 17.17
N LYS A 429 104.50 -137.87 18.25
CA LYS A 429 105.54 -138.26 19.24
C LYS A 429 105.11 -139.42 20.13
N GLN A 430 103.81 -139.53 20.42
CA GLN A 430 103.30 -140.63 21.24
C GLN A 430 103.40 -141.99 20.52
N LEU A 431 103.28 -142.01 19.19
CA LEU A 431 103.29 -143.24 18.40
C LEU A 431 104.68 -143.90 18.29
N GLU A 432 105.77 -143.13 18.17
CA GLU A 432 107.14 -143.69 18.15
C GLU A 432 107.54 -144.33 19.49
N VAL A 433 107.03 -143.81 20.62
CA VAL A 433 107.37 -144.31 21.96
C VAL A 433 106.67 -145.66 22.25
N ILE A 434 105.47 -145.86 21.70
CA ILE A 434 104.70 -147.10 21.85
C ILE A 434 105.36 -148.25 21.07
N GLU A 435 105.86 -147.99 19.85
CA GLU A 435 106.56 -148.99 19.01
C GLU A 435 107.83 -149.57 19.68
N ALA A 436 108.57 -148.78 20.45
CA ALA A 436 109.78 -149.22 21.14
C ALA A 436 109.50 -150.17 22.32
N LYS A 437 108.34 -150.02 23.00
CA LYS A 437 107.99 -150.81 24.18
C LYS A 437 107.38 -152.18 23.85
N ILE A 438 106.72 -152.33 22.71
CA ILE A 438 106.15 -153.61 22.25
C ILE A 438 107.25 -154.65 21.96
N LYS A 439 108.40 -154.24 21.41
CA LYS A 439 109.56 -155.13 21.17
C LYS A 439 110.21 -155.69 22.45
N LEU A 440 110.07 -154.99 23.57
CA LEU A 440 110.63 -155.44 24.85
C LEU A 440 109.80 -156.59 25.47
N LEU A 441 108.49 -156.58 25.20
CA LEU A 441 107.49 -157.52 25.73
C LEU A 441 107.73 -158.95 25.25
N GLU A 442 107.96 -159.13 23.95
CA GLU A 442 108.16 -160.46 23.33
C GLU A 442 109.41 -161.19 23.86
N LYS A 443 110.41 -160.43 24.34
CA LYS A 443 111.67 -160.97 24.87
C LYS A 443 111.56 -161.47 26.31
N ASN A 444 110.60 -160.98 27.09
CA ASN A 444 110.45 -161.31 28.50
C ASN A 444 109.56 -162.56 28.73
N GLU A 445 108.55 -162.82 27.89
CA GLU A 445 107.69 -164.02 28.02
C GLU A 445 108.47 -165.34 27.85
N THR A 446 109.49 -165.37 26.98
CA THR A 446 110.31 -166.56 26.70
C THR A 446 111.25 -166.97 27.84
N ILE A 447 111.65 -166.04 28.70
CA ILE A 447 112.54 -166.32 29.84
C ILE A 447 111.76 -167.00 30.98
N LEU A 448 110.46 -166.72 31.08
CA LEU A 448 109.62 -167.12 32.21
C LEU A 448 109.29 -168.61 32.19
N GLU A 449 108.96 -169.16 31.01
CA GLU A 449 108.66 -170.60 30.86
C GLU A 449 109.87 -171.50 31.22
N GLY A 450 111.10 -171.03 31.01
CA GLY A 450 112.32 -171.79 31.31
C GLY A 450 112.61 -171.97 32.80
N LEU A 451 112.24 -170.99 33.62
CA LEU A 451 112.45 -171.01 35.07
C LEU A 451 111.55 -172.05 35.76
N ASP A 452 110.30 -172.19 35.31
CA ASP A 452 109.32 -173.10 35.93
C ASP A 452 109.74 -174.57 35.88
N ASN A 453 110.31 -174.99 34.75
CA ASN A 453 110.75 -176.37 34.57
C ASN A 453 111.95 -176.73 35.44
N SER A 454 112.82 -175.77 35.74
CA SER A 454 113.97 -175.98 36.62
C SER A 454 113.55 -176.26 38.06
N ILE A 455 112.57 -175.51 38.58
CA ILE A 455 112.18 -175.57 39.99
C ILE A 455 111.55 -176.93 40.30
N ARG A 456 110.69 -177.42 39.41
CA ARG A 456 109.99 -178.69 39.57
C ARG A 456 110.95 -179.89 39.77
N LYS A 457 112.08 -179.95 39.06
CA LYS A 457 113.03 -181.08 39.13
C LYS A 457 113.77 -181.20 40.46
N LEU A 458 114.06 -180.08 41.11
CA LEU A 458 114.80 -180.08 42.37
C LEU A 458 113.96 -180.62 43.53
N ARG A 459 112.66 -180.31 43.57
CA ARG A 459 111.78 -180.78 44.67
C ARG A 459 111.70 -182.30 44.75
N VAL A 460 111.64 -182.97 43.60
CA VAL A 460 111.49 -184.44 43.55
C VAL A 460 112.71 -185.17 44.11
N ARG A 461 113.93 -184.68 43.83
CA ARG A 461 115.16 -185.29 44.34
C ARG A 461 115.30 -185.11 45.85
N LYS A 462 114.86 -183.95 46.37
CA LYS A 462 115.01 -183.60 47.78
C LYS A 462 114.25 -184.56 48.69
N GLU A 463 113.00 -184.88 48.36
CA GLU A 463 112.20 -185.77 49.20
C GLU A 463 112.81 -187.17 49.34
N SER A 464 113.55 -187.70 48.34
CA SER A 464 114.13 -189.07 48.42
C SER A 464 115.28 -189.21 49.41
N LEU A 465 116.03 -188.13 49.64
CA LEU A 465 117.12 -188.13 50.61
C LEU A 465 116.61 -188.16 52.05
N LEU A 466 115.51 -187.45 52.35
CA LEU A 466 114.97 -187.32 53.69
C LEU A 466 114.46 -188.68 54.26
N GLU A 467 114.06 -189.65 53.42
CA GLU A 467 113.59 -190.99 53.83
C GLU A 467 114.71 -192.03 54.11
N GLU A 468 115.79 -192.08 53.32
CA GLU A 468 116.92 -193.02 53.56
C GLU A 468 117.67 -192.69 54.87
N LEU A 469 117.58 -191.42 55.28
CA LEU A 469 118.17 -190.89 56.50
C LEU A 469 117.54 -191.45 57.78
N GLU A 470 116.27 -191.85 57.77
CA GLU A 470 115.58 -192.31 58.99
C GLU A 470 115.70 -193.82 59.26
N SER A 471 115.98 -194.66 58.26
CA SER A 471 115.87 -196.12 58.39
C SER A 471 117.13 -196.82 58.96
N LEU A 472 118.36 -196.52 58.50
CA LEU A 472 119.62 -197.05 59.11
C LEU A 472 119.79 -196.58 60.56
N LYS A 473 119.12 -195.45 60.89
CA LYS A 473 118.89 -195.02 62.28
C LYS A 473 118.13 -196.06 63.14
N GLN A 474 117.10 -196.84 62.70
CA GLN A 474 116.35 -197.86 63.54
C GLN A 474 117.06 -199.26 63.70
N GLY A 475 118.27 -199.48 63.14
CA GLY A 475 119.01 -200.77 63.17
C GLY A 475 118.40 -201.88 62.30
N ILE A 476 117.27 -201.58 61.65
CA ILE A 476 116.58 -202.44 60.68
C ILE A 476 117.43 -202.38 59.39
N CYS A 477 118.35 -203.36 59.22
CA CYS A 477 119.24 -203.42 58.05
C CYS A 477 118.37 -203.39 56.78
N PRO A 478 118.49 -202.37 55.89
CA PRO A 478 117.60 -202.25 54.74
C PRO A 478 117.72 -203.43 53.77
N ILE A 479 118.86 -204.13 53.80
CA ILE A 479 119.08 -205.30 52.96
C ILE A 479 118.75 -206.59 53.73
N LEU A 480 119.29 -206.77 54.94
CA LEU A 480 119.19 -208.06 55.64
C LEU A 480 117.90 -208.20 56.48
N ASN A 481 117.22 -207.10 56.81
CA ASN A 481 115.97 -207.05 57.60
C ASN A 481 116.01 -207.90 58.90
N ILE A 482 117.19 -207.99 59.54
CA ILE A 482 117.44 -208.70 60.81
C ILE A 482 118.02 -207.72 61.83
N LYS A 483 117.64 -207.90 63.12
CA LYS A 483 118.29 -207.23 64.25
C LYS A 483 119.78 -207.55 64.24
N CYS A 484 120.58 -206.55 63.91
CA CYS A 484 122.02 -206.66 63.80
C CYS A 484 122.64 -205.50 64.61
N GLU A 485 123.69 -205.74 65.43
CA GLU A 485 124.31 -204.73 66.34
C GLU A 485 125.39 -203.83 65.68
N LYS A 486 126.10 -204.30 64.62
CA LYS A 486 127.23 -203.60 63.95
C LYS A 486 126.86 -202.22 63.32
N LEU A 487 125.57 -201.88 63.19
CA LEU A 487 125.01 -200.74 62.43
C LEU A 487 124.64 -199.53 63.28
N LEU A 488 124.23 -199.79 64.51
CA LEU A 488 123.68 -198.76 65.35
C LEU A 488 124.71 -197.60 65.71
N SER A 489 125.97 -197.41 65.14
CA SER A 489 126.94 -196.26 65.24
C SER A 489 127.17 -195.51 63.91
N MET A 490 126.26 -195.72 62.95
CA MET A 490 126.42 -194.95 61.73
C MET A 490 126.17 -193.49 62.05
N ASP A 491 127.29 -192.76 61.96
CA ASP A 491 127.27 -191.32 61.92
C ASP A 491 126.56 -190.83 60.63
N GLU A 492 125.82 -189.72 60.77
CA GLU A 492 124.66 -189.28 59.94
C GLU A 492 124.88 -188.02 59.09
N THR A 493 125.99 -187.34 59.30
CA THR A 493 126.24 -185.95 58.86
C THR A 493 126.14 -185.73 57.36
N ASN A 494 126.40 -186.76 56.56
CA ASN A 494 126.44 -186.62 55.11
C ASN A 494 125.09 -186.35 54.47
N PHE A 495 123.99 -186.87 54.99
CA PHE A 495 122.71 -186.75 54.31
C PHE A 495 122.01 -185.42 54.60
N LEU A 496 122.15 -184.90 55.83
CA LEU A 496 121.59 -183.60 56.25
C LEU A 496 122.17 -182.43 55.43
N ASP A 497 123.42 -182.56 55.01
CA ASP A 497 124.12 -181.51 54.29
C ASP A 497 123.69 -181.37 52.82
N VAL A 498 123.18 -182.45 52.21
CA VAL A 498 122.68 -182.42 50.83
C VAL A 498 121.30 -181.76 50.76
N ILE A 499 120.48 -181.98 51.78
CA ILE A 499 119.10 -181.49 51.80
C ILE A 499 119.06 -179.96 51.93
N SER A 500 119.94 -179.39 52.74
CA SER A 500 120.02 -177.94 52.93
C SER A 500 120.39 -177.19 51.65
N LYS A 501 121.32 -177.74 50.86
CA LYS A 501 121.75 -177.14 49.58
C LYS A 501 120.62 -177.11 48.55
N MET A 502 119.77 -178.14 48.51
CA MET A 502 118.62 -178.14 47.59
C MET A 502 117.54 -177.12 47.98
N ASP A 503 117.38 -176.81 49.27
CA ASP A 503 116.43 -175.77 49.72
C ASP A 503 116.86 -174.36 49.32
N VAL A 504 118.16 -174.06 49.38
CA VAL A 504 118.69 -172.74 48.97
C VAL A 504 118.45 -172.49 47.49
N ASP A 505 118.66 -173.50 46.65
CA ASP A 505 118.60 -173.33 45.20
C ASP A 505 117.16 -173.20 44.66
N ILE A 506 116.20 -173.91 45.26
CA ILE A 506 114.76 -173.76 44.93
C ILE A 506 114.28 -172.33 45.26
N LYS A 507 114.66 -171.78 46.43
CA LYS A 507 114.28 -170.42 46.86
C LYS A 507 114.81 -169.34 45.92
N LEU A 508 116.05 -169.46 45.44
CA LEU A 508 116.66 -168.48 44.54
C LEU A 508 115.92 -168.39 43.20
N LYS A 509 115.41 -169.51 42.69
CA LYS A 509 114.70 -169.54 41.42
C LYS A 509 113.24 -169.05 41.55
N GLU A 510 112.56 -169.32 42.67
CA GLU A 510 111.20 -168.79 42.90
C GLU A 510 111.17 -167.25 42.99
N ASN A 511 112.17 -166.63 43.61
CA ASN A 511 112.27 -165.17 43.68
C ASN A 511 112.49 -164.50 42.31
N ARG A 512 113.24 -165.16 41.42
CA ARG A 512 113.50 -164.62 40.08
C ARG A 512 112.32 -164.80 39.13
N LYS A 513 111.45 -165.77 39.40
CA LYS A 513 110.19 -165.96 38.65
C LYS A 513 109.18 -164.84 38.95
N LYS A 514 108.95 -164.54 40.24
CA LYS A 514 108.00 -163.48 40.66
C LYS A 514 108.29 -162.10 40.06
N THR A 515 109.56 -161.71 40.00
CA THR A 515 109.97 -160.39 39.51
C THR A 515 109.73 -160.23 38.01
N LEU A 516 109.90 -161.29 37.23
CA LEU A 516 109.64 -161.27 35.79
C LEU A 516 108.14 -161.25 35.45
N GLU A 517 107.29 -161.87 36.28
CA GLU A 517 105.83 -161.84 36.11
C GLU A 517 105.28 -160.41 36.27
N GLU A 518 105.78 -159.64 37.25
CA GLU A 518 105.36 -158.25 37.49
C GLU A 518 105.73 -157.28 36.34
N GLU A 519 106.81 -157.52 35.60
CA GLU A 519 107.22 -156.66 34.48
C GLU A 519 106.37 -156.89 33.23
N ILE A 520 105.92 -158.12 32.98
CA ILE A 520 105.14 -158.47 31.79
C ILE A 520 103.71 -157.94 31.87
N GLU A 521 103.10 -158.01 33.06
CA GLU A 521 101.72 -157.60 33.29
C GLU A 521 101.52 -156.09 33.02
N LYS A 522 102.53 -155.26 33.35
CA LYS A 522 102.49 -153.81 33.05
C LYS A 522 102.57 -153.49 31.57
N LEU A 523 103.27 -154.30 30.79
CA LEU A 523 103.49 -153.99 29.38
C LEU A 523 102.31 -154.41 28.48
N LYS A 524 101.50 -155.41 28.89
CA LYS A 524 100.38 -155.93 28.06
C LYS A 524 99.26 -154.92 27.80
N MET A 525 99.12 -153.89 28.64
CA MET A 525 98.09 -152.85 28.45
C MET A 525 98.34 -151.97 27.20
N LEU A 526 99.59 -151.87 26.72
CA LEU A 526 100.00 -150.95 25.64
C LEU A 526 99.55 -151.37 24.23
N LYS A 527 99.18 -152.63 24.00
CA LYS A 527 98.85 -153.13 22.66
C LYS A 527 97.48 -152.65 22.15
N ASN A 528 96.57 -152.29 23.06
CA ASN A 528 95.28 -151.70 22.70
C ASN A 528 95.39 -150.20 22.37
N GLU A 529 96.35 -149.48 22.97
CA GLU A 529 96.56 -148.04 22.74
C GLU A 529 97.10 -147.72 21.33
N GLU A 530 97.80 -148.66 20.69
CA GLU A 530 98.38 -148.49 19.34
C GLU A 530 97.30 -148.38 18.25
N LEU A 531 96.22 -149.16 18.37
CA LEU A 531 95.12 -149.17 17.39
C LEU A 531 94.26 -147.89 17.47
N GLU A 532 94.09 -147.34 18.67
CA GLU A 532 93.30 -146.12 18.90
C GLU A 532 94.02 -144.86 18.37
N THR A 533 95.34 -144.75 18.61
CA THR A 533 96.15 -143.60 18.17
C THR A 533 96.30 -143.52 16.64
N SER A 534 96.37 -144.67 15.96
CA SER A 534 96.42 -144.74 14.49
C SER A 534 95.16 -144.24 13.80
N ALA A 535 93.97 -144.52 14.36
CA ALA A 535 92.69 -144.07 13.81
C ALA A 535 92.49 -142.55 13.94
N MET A 536 92.91 -141.99 15.09
CA MET A 536 92.78 -140.57 15.42
C MET A 536 93.60 -139.66 14.48
N ILE A 537 94.81 -140.08 14.10
CA ILE A 537 95.68 -139.33 13.17
C ILE A 537 95.08 -139.26 11.75
N LYS A 538 94.37 -140.31 11.32
CA LYS A 538 93.72 -140.36 10.00
C LYS A 538 92.54 -139.40 9.88
N SER A 539 91.80 -139.23 10.98
CA SER A 539 90.71 -138.24 11.10
C SER A 539 91.26 -136.81 11.01
N LEU A 540 92.28 -136.48 11.82
CA LEU A 540 92.90 -135.15 11.88
C LEU A 540 93.50 -134.68 10.55
N LYS A 541 94.12 -135.58 9.77
CA LYS A 541 94.64 -135.26 8.43
C LYS A 541 93.53 -134.94 7.41
N LYS A 542 92.32 -135.46 7.61
CA LYS A 542 91.18 -135.24 6.71
C LYS A 542 90.54 -133.88 6.94
N GLU A 543 90.47 -133.43 8.20
CA GLU A 543 90.01 -132.08 8.55
C GLU A 543 90.99 -131.00 8.09
N LEU A 544 92.30 -131.22 8.21
CA LEU A 544 93.33 -130.27 7.79
C LEU A 544 93.44 -130.06 6.27
N ASN A 545 92.89 -130.95 5.46
CA ASN A 545 92.89 -130.83 3.99
C ASN A 545 91.61 -130.20 3.42
N ASN A 546 90.56 -130.03 4.24
CA ASN A 546 89.28 -129.39 3.85
C ASN A 546 89.22 -127.90 4.25
N PHE A 547 90.25 -127.40 4.95
CA PHE A 547 90.59 -125.99 5.13
C PHE A 547 91.76 -125.64 4.21
#